data_AF-A0A2E0FIF4-F1
#
_entry.id   AF-A0A2E0FIF4-F1
#
_cell.length_a   1.000
_cell.length_b   1.000
_cell.length_c   1.000
_cell.angle_alpha   90.00
_cell.angle_beta   90.00
_cell.angle_gamma   90.00
#
_symmetry.space_group_name_H-M   'P 1'
#
loop_
_entity.id
_entity.type
_entity.pdbx_description
1 polymer ?
#
loop_
_entity_poly.entity_id
_entity_poly.type
_entity_poly.pdbx_seq_one_letter_code
_entity_poly.pdbx_strand_id
1 'polypeptide(L)'
;MSDENIEEVTQEEETTQEEQFTGMEEVDEDKKPLLDKNGKILLGLIIIGLVGYGGWWAYNEFVKIPAEIAANDKLWWPENIMHFNEDYATAIEGDTVGLYDGFEYILDDIGGTSAEMIAKFDLGVSYLNLGQYEDAISTLEGVDFGDEMVTSVAKGAIGDSYMQLGDIGNAIVHYNNAINHSPNGFTCPIYLKKCALAHEALGEWDNAIAYYERIKNEFPESDEALSIEKYIVKAEANNTSN
;
A
#
# COMPACT_ATOMS: atom_id res chain seq x y z
N MET A 1 -55.00 65.71 -52.43
CA MET A 1 -56.44 65.81 -52.74
C MET A 1 -57.09 64.74 -51.90
N SER A 2 -57.50 65.09 -50.68
CA SER A 2 -58.80 65.71 -50.35
C SER A 2 -59.82 64.59 -50.12
N ASP A 3 -60.59 64.48 -49.05
CA ASP A 3 -60.87 65.32 -47.88
C ASP A 3 -61.52 64.39 -46.83
N GLU A 4 -61.52 64.85 -45.57
CA GLU A 4 -62.60 64.76 -44.56
C GLU A 4 -63.31 63.43 -44.25
N ASN A 5 -63.22 62.92 -43.00
CA ASN A 5 -64.07 63.26 -41.83
C ASN A 5 -65.49 62.65 -41.99
N ILE A 6 -66.06 61.83 -41.10
CA ILE A 6 -66.38 62.00 -39.68
C ILE A 6 -66.90 60.63 -39.14
N GLU A 7 -66.80 60.42 -37.81
CA GLU A 7 -67.60 59.50 -36.96
C GLU A 7 -67.34 57.97 -37.11
N GLU A 8 -67.16 57.16 -36.06
CA GLU A 8 -67.34 57.29 -34.62
C GLU A 8 -66.85 55.97 -33.97
N VAL A 9 -66.35 56.02 -32.73
CA VAL A 9 -66.19 54.91 -31.76
C VAL A 9 -65.25 53.75 -32.19
N THR A 10 -64.03 53.63 -31.66
CA THR A 10 -63.82 53.08 -30.32
C THR A 10 -62.39 53.35 -29.84
N GLN A 11 -62.31 54.25 -28.85
CA GLN A 11 -61.35 54.40 -27.76
C GLN A 11 -60.20 53.38 -27.68
N GLU A 12 -58.97 53.88 -27.75
CA GLU A 12 -58.06 53.97 -26.59
C GLU A 12 -56.76 54.68 -27.03
N GLU A 13 -56.71 56.00 -26.85
CA GLU A 13 -55.47 56.78 -26.82
C GLU A 13 -55.34 57.49 -25.47
N GLU A 14 -54.17 57.28 -24.88
CA GLU A 14 -53.37 58.20 -24.06
C GLU A 14 -53.82 58.70 -22.67
N THR A 15 -52.81 58.64 -21.78
CA THR A 15 -52.59 59.43 -20.56
C THR A 15 -53.56 59.15 -19.40
N THR A 16 -53.11 58.91 -18.16
CA THR A 16 -52.45 59.92 -17.31
C THR A 16 -51.99 59.22 -16.01
N GLN A 17 -50.81 59.59 -15.52
CA GLN A 17 -50.35 59.31 -14.15
C GLN A 17 -51.28 59.98 -13.12
N GLU A 18 -51.43 59.39 -11.93
CA GLU A 18 -52.10 59.97 -10.74
C GLU A 18 -53.63 60.12 -10.90
N GLU A 19 -54.52 59.55 -10.11
CA GLU A 19 -54.55 59.02 -8.74
C GLU A 19 -55.64 57.94 -8.71
N GLN A 20 -55.55 56.99 -7.77
CA GLN A 20 -56.64 56.58 -6.87
C GLN A 20 -56.05 55.49 -5.95
N PHE A 21 -55.34 55.99 -4.94
CA PHE A 21 -55.11 55.30 -3.68
C PHE A 21 -56.48 54.94 -3.08
N THR A 22 -56.91 53.68 -3.19
CA THR A 22 -57.75 53.01 -2.19
C THR A 22 -57.74 51.51 -2.44
N GLY A 23 -56.90 50.84 -1.67
CA GLY A 23 -56.70 49.41 -1.68
C GLY A 23 -55.50 49.05 -0.82
N MET A 24 -55.41 49.64 0.38
CA MET A 24 -54.65 49.01 1.45
C MET A 24 -55.41 47.74 1.81
N GLU A 25 -55.00 46.61 1.24
CA GLU A 25 -55.20 45.31 1.85
C GLU A 25 -53.96 44.46 1.57
N GLU A 26 -53.18 44.36 2.65
CA GLU A 26 -52.12 43.41 2.95
C GLU A 26 -51.05 43.18 1.89
N VAL A 27 -49.90 43.81 2.16
CA VAL A 27 -48.60 43.21 1.87
C VAL A 27 -48.66 41.75 2.35
N ASP A 28 -48.75 40.78 1.44
CA ASP A 28 -48.35 39.42 1.76
C ASP A 28 -46.82 39.46 1.90
N GLU A 29 -46.41 39.79 3.11
CA GLU A 29 -45.05 40.06 3.54
C GLU A 29 -44.25 38.77 3.73
N ASP A 30 -44.63 37.67 3.09
CA ASP A 30 -43.92 36.40 3.21
C ASP A 30 -42.88 36.26 2.09
N LYS A 31 -41.87 37.16 2.07
CA LYS A 31 -40.54 36.76 1.62
C LYS A 31 -40.00 35.76 2.66
N LYS A 32 -40.46 34.51 2.59
CA LYS A 32 -39.90 33.40 3.36
C LYS A 32 -38.38 33.51 3.25
N PRO A 33 -37.64 33.58 4.37
CA PRO A 33 -36.19 33.71 4.30
C PRO A 33 -35.68 32.55 3.44
N LEU A 34 -34.97 32.88 2.35
CA LEU A 34 -34.51 31.92 1.33
C LEU A 34 -33.74 30.73 1.90
N LEU A 35 -33.25 30.87 3.13
CA LEU A 35 -32.77 29.80 3.98
C LEU A 35 -33.50 29.85 5.32
N ASP A 36 -34.33 28.84 5.60
CA ASP A 36 -34.82 28.58 6.95
C ASP A 36 -33.64 28.16 7.88
N LYS A 37 -33.89 28.05 9.18
CA LYS A 37 -32.85 27.68 10.16
C LYS A 37 -32.14 26.36 9.79
N ASN A 38 -32.87 25.43 9.19
CA ASN A 38 -32.36 24.12 8.78
C ASN A 38 -31.50 24.24 7.50
N GLY A 39 -31.87 25.12 6.56
CA GLY A 39 -31.08 25.45 5.38
C GLY A 39 -29.75 26.12 5.70
N LYS A 40 -29.68 26.96 6.74
CA LYS A 40 -28.41 27.54 7.24
C LYS A 40 -27.48 26.49 7.83
N ILE A 41 -28.03 25.51 8.57
CA ILE A 41 -27.27 24.39 9.10
C ILE A 41 -26.74 23.51 7.96
N LEU A 42 -27.60 23.17 6.98
CA LEU A 42 -27.21 22.36 5.83
C LEU A 42 -26.12 23.04 5.00
N LEU A 43 -26.24 24.34 4.74
CA LEU A 43 -25.21 25.11 4.04
C LEU A 43 -23.89 25.11 4.82
N GLY A 44 -23.94 25.26 6.14
CA GLY A 44 -22.76 25.16 7.00
C GLY A 44 -22.07 23.79 6.89
N LEU A 45 -22.84 22.70 6.89
CA LEU A 45 -22.31 21.35 6.71
C LEU A 45 -21.69 21.14 5.32
N ILE A 46 -22.31 21.67 4.26
CA ILE A 46 -21.76 21.61 2.90
C ILE A 46 -20.43 22.36 2.83
N ILE A 47 -20.33 23.56 3.40
CA ILE A 47 -19.10 24.34 3.42
C ILE A 47 -18.00 23.60 4.19
N ILE A 48 -18.31 23.04 5.37
CA ILE A 48 -17.37 22.23 6.14
C ILE A 48 -16.89 21.03 5.32
N GLY A 49 -17.81 20.34 4.64
CA GLY A 49 -17.48 19.23 3.75
C GLY A 49 -16.56 19.64 2.60
N LEU A 50 -16.84 20.77 1.93
CA LEU A 50 -16.01 21.30 0.85
C LEU A 50 -14.62 21.74 1.33
N VAL A 51 -14.54 22.40 2.49
CA VAL A 51 -13.26 22.81 3.09
C VAL A 51 -12.44 21.59 3.50
N GLY A 52 -13.09 20.59 4.13
CA GLY A 52 -12.44 19.34 4.52
C GLY A 52 -11.92 18.56 3.31
N TYR A 53 -12.77 18.38 2.29
CA TYR A 53 -12.39 17.74 1.04
C TYR A 53 -11.29 18.51 0.29
N GLY A 54 -11.40 19.83 0.19
CA GLY A 54 -10.41 20.69 -0.45
C GLY A 54 -9.06 20.65 0.25
N GLY A 55 -9.04 20.60 1.59
CA GLY A 55 -7.82 20.42 2.38
C GLY A 55 -7.17 19.06 2.16
N TRP A 56 -7.95 17.98 2.19
CA TRP A 56 -7.45 16.62 1.89
C TRP A 56 -6.91 16.51 0.47
N TRP A 57 -7.63 17.02 -0.53
CA TRP A 57 -7.20 17.01 -1.92
C TRP A 57 -5.92 17.83 -2.13
N ALA A 58 -5.84 19.03 -1.56
CA ALA A 58 -4.64 19.86 -1.67
C ALA A 58 -3.43 19.22 -0.99
N TYR A 59 -3.60 18.59 0.18
CA TYR A 59 -2.53 17.83 0.82
C TYR A 59 -2.05 16.67 -0.05
N ASN A 60 -2.99 15.91 -0.62
CA ASN A 60 -2.66 14.78 -1.48
C ASN A 60 -1.91 15.23 -2.74
N GLU A 61 -2.37 16.28 -3.40
CA GLU A 61 -1.82 16.76 -4.68
C GLU A 61 -0.48 17.50 -4.53
N PHE A 62 -0.35 18.35 -3.51
CA PHE A 62 0.80 19.25 -3.39
C PHE A 62 1.87 18.82 -2.39
N VAL A 63 1.55 17.86 -1.51
CA VAL A 63 2.51 17.37 -0.50
C VAL A 63 2.79 15.89 -0.70
N LYS A 64 1.76 15.04 -0.67
CA LYS A 64 1.95 13.58 -0.72
C LYS A 64 2.49 13.11 -2.07
N ILE A 65 1.82 13.43 -3.19
CA ILE A 65 2.23 12.96 -4.52
C ILE A 65 3.66 13.40 -4.88
N PRO A 66 4.07 14.67 -4.71
CA PRO A 66 5.44 15.09 -5.02
C PRO A 66 6.49 14.40 -4.14
N ALA A 67 6.19 14.17 -2.86
CA ALA A 67 7.07 13.45 -1.95
C ALA A 67 7.25 11.98 -2.39
N GLU A 68 6.17 11.30 -2.78
CA GLU A 68 6.22 9.93 -3.29
C GLU A 68 7.06 9.84 -4.58
N ILE A 69 6.90 10.77 -5.53
CA ILE A 69 7.69 10.79 -6.76
C ILE A 69 9.19 10.99 -6.45
N ALA A 70 9.51 11.98 -5.63
CA ALA A 70 10.90 12.26 -5.23
C ALA A 70 11.54 11.09 -4.48
N ALA A 71 10.76 10.38 -3.66
CA ALA A 71 11.21 9.19 -2.95
C ALA A 71 11.48 8.01 -3.89
N ASN A 72 10.61 7.76 -4.87
CA ASN A 72 10.82 6.72 -5.88
C ASN A 72 12.05 7.01 -6.76
N ASP A 73 12.29 8.28 -7.11
CA ASP A 73 13.48 8.66 -7.88
C ASP A 73 14.80 8.33 -7.13
N LYS A 74 14.78 8.36 -5.79
CA LYS A 74 15.92 8.00 -4.94
C LYS A 74 16.19 6.50 -4.88
N LEU A 75 15.15 5.67 -5.01
CA LEU A 75 15.30 4.20 -5.03
C LEU A 75 16.01 3.71 -6.29
N TRP A 76 15.84 4.41 -7.41
CA TRP A 76 16.27 3.92 -8.72
C TRP A 76 17.74 3.48 -8.75
N TRP A 77 18.65 4.26 -8.16
CA TRP A 77 20.07 3.93 -8.21
C TRP A 77 20.44 2.73 -7.33
N PRO A 78 20.16 2.70 -6.01
CA PRO A 78 20.51 1.55 -5.19
C PRO A 78 19.80 0.27 -5.63
N GLU A 79 18.54 0.34 -6.08
CA GLU A 79 17.84 -0.81 -6.68
C GLU A 79 18.54 -1.30 -7.95
N ASN A 80 19.02 -0.39 -8.80
CA ASN A 80 19.70 -0.76 -10.03
C ASN A 80 21.01 -1.51 -9.72
N ILE A 81 21.80 -0.98 -8.80
CA ILE A 81 23.05 -1.60 -8.36
C ILE A 81 22.79 -2.97 -7.71
N MET A 82 21.79 -3.06 -6.84
CA MET A 82 21.41 -4.31 -6.18
C MET A 82 20.95 -5.37 -7.18
N HIS A 83 20.03 -5.04 -8.08
CA HIS A 83 19.37 -6.03 -8.95
C HIS A 83 20.16 -6.38 -10.21
N PHE A 84 20.88 -5.44 -10.80
CA PHE A 84 21.59 -5.68 -12.07
C PHE A 84 23.07 -5.97 -11.90
N ASN A 85 23.70 -5.39 -10.87
CA ASN A 85 25.12 -5.61 -10.61
C ASN A 85 25.37 -6.60 -9.47
N GLU A 86 24.33 -6.95 -8.69
CA GLU A 86 24.44 -7.80 -7.49
C GLU A 86 25.48 -7.24 -6.49
N ASP A 87 25.66 -5.91 -6.49
CA ASP A 87 26.60 -5.22 -5.61
C ASP A 87 25.86 -4.64 -4.41
N TYR A 88 25.56 -5.52 -3.46
CA TYR A 88 24.81 -5.19 -2.26
C TYR A 88 25.51 -4.15 -1.37
N ALA A 89 26.84 -4.19 -1.27
CA ALA A 89 27.59 -3.25 -0.44
C ALA A 89 27.45 -1.82 -0.95
N THR A 90 27.63 -1.63 -2.26
CA THR A 90 27.44 -0.32 -2.91
C THR A 90 25.98 0.13 -2.87
N ALA A 91 25.01 -0.78 -2.98
CA ALA A 91 23.59 -0.44 -2.84
C ALA A 91 23.23 0.07 -1.44
N ILE A 92 23.87 -0.46 -0.39
CA ILE A 92 23.68 -0.05 1.00
C ILE A 92 24.35 1.29 1.29
N GLU A 93 25.65 1.40 0.99
CA GLU A 93 26.50 2.52 1.40
C GLU A 93 26.45 3.71 0.42
N GLY A 94 26.02 3.50 -0.81
CA GLY A 94 26.14 4.49 -1.87
C GLY A 94 27.48 4.40 -2.60
N ASP A 95 27.69 5.31 -3.54
CA ASP A 95 28.91 5.30 -4.34
C ASP A 95 30.09 5.97 -3.63
N THR A 96 31.30 5.51 -3.96
CA THR A 96 32.53 6.00 -3.32
C THR A 96 32.84 7.48 -3.57
N VAL A 97 32.20 8.11 -4.57
CA VAL A 97 32.39 9.53 -4.90
C VAL A 97 31.29 10.44 -4.35
N GLY A 98 30.23 9.87 -3.74
CA GLY A 98 29.12 10.62 -3.14
C GLY A 98 28.20 11.29 -4.15
N LEU A 99 28.06 10.73 -5.36
CA LEU A 99 27.07 11.15 -6.34
C LEU A 99 25.71 10.49 -6.11
N TYR A 100 25.70 9.29 -5.53
CA TYR A 100 24.52 8.48 -5.33
C TYR A 100 24.46 7.93 -3.91
N ASP A 101 23.38 8.24 -3.22
CA ASP A 101 23.10 7.74 -1.89
C ASP A 101 22.64 6.27 -1.95
N GLY A 102 23.13 5.46 -1.02
CA GLY A 102 22.65 4.09 -0.82
C GLY A 102 21.40 4.01 0.05
N PHE A 103 20.86 2.80 0.22
CA PHE A 103 19.64 2.56 0.98
C PHE A 103 19.68 3.12 2.41
N GLU A 104 20.80 2.99 3.12
CA GLU A 104 20.93 3.52 4.50
C GLU A 104 20.73 5.04 4.56
N TYR A 105 21.24 5.76 3.56
CA TYR A 105 21.20 7.22 3.53
C TYR A 105 19.84 7.76 3.10
N ILE A 106 19.17 7.09 2.15
CA ILE A 106 17.90 7.60 1.61
C ILE A 106 16.72 7.35 2.57
N LEU A 107 16.81 6.37 3.48
CA LEU A 107 15.72 6.01 4.39
C LEU A 107 15.23 7.16 5.27
N ASP A 108 16.15 8.02 5.73
CA ASP A 108 15.81 9.20 6.54
C ASP A 108 15.02 10.25 5.74
N ASP A 109 15.22 10.31 4.42
CA ASP A 109 14.61 11.32 3.54
C ASP A 109 13.27 10.86 2.96
N ILE A 110 13.11 9.55 2.74
CA ILE A 110 11.88 8.97 2.15
C ILE A 110 10.85 8.54 3.22
N GLY A 111 11.11 8.82 4.49
CA GLY A 111 10.24 8.43 5.60
C GLY A 111 8.78 8.86 5.42
N GLY A 112 7.85 7.94 5.67
CA GLY A 112 6.40 8.15 5.54
C GLY A 112 5.85 8.02 4.12
N THR A 113 6.69 7.67 3.13
CA THR A 113 6.27 7.38 1.75
C THR A 113 6.15 5.87 1.51
N SER A 114 5.50 5.47 0.42
CA SER A 114 5.47 4.05 0.02
C SER A 114 6.86 3.49 -0.32
N ALA A 115 7.76 4.34 -0.81
CA ALA A 115 9.13 3.99 -1.16
C ALA A 115 9.98 3.58 0.06
N GLU A 116 9.67 4.07 1.27
CA GLU A 116 10.36 3.67 2.50
C GLU A 116 10.30 2.16 2.72
N MET A 117 9.15 1.55 2.46
CA MET A 117 8.95 0.12 2.68
C MET A 117 9.69 -0.73 1.65
N ILE A 118 9.79 -0.24 0.42
CA ILE A 118 10.58 -0.85 -0.65
C ILE A 118 12.07 -0.79 -0.28
N ALA A 119 12.57 0.40 0.10
CA ALA A 119 13.95 0.55 0.56
C ALA A 119 14.29 -0.36 1.74
N LYS A 120 13.41 -0.47 2.74
CA LYS A 120 13.63 -1.37 3.89
C LYS A 120 13.69 -2.84 3.47
N PHE A 121 12.81 -3.27 2.57
CA PHE A 121 12.82 -4.62 2.05
C PHE A 121 14.14 -4.92 1.33
N ASP A 122 14.54 -4.06 0.39
CA ASP A 122 15.75 -4.24 -0.42
C ASP A 122 17.04 -4.10 0.41
N LEU A 123 17.07 -3.18 1.38
CA LEU A 123 18.16 -3.05 2.34
C LEU A 123 18.31 -4.33 3.17
N GLY A 124 17.22 -4.84 3.72
CA GLY A 124 17.22 -6.07 4.51
C GLY A 124 17.66 -7.30 3.70
N VAL A 125 17.23 -7.40 2.44
CA VAL A 125 17.70 -8.43 1.51
C VAL A 125 19.19 -8.25 1.19
N SER A 126 19.66 -7.02 1.02
CA SER A 126 21.09 -6.72 0.79
C SER A 126 21.95 -7.15 1.98
N TYR A 127 21.53 -6.83 3.20
CA TYR A 127 22.18 -7.30 4.43
C TYR A 127 22.24 -8.83 4.51
N LEU A 128 21.14 -9.51 4.21
CA LEU A 128 21.10 -10.97 4.18
C LEU A 128 22.12 -11.55 3.19
N ASN A 129 22.23 -10.98 1.98
CA ASN A 129 23.19 -11.44 0.97
C ASN A 129 24.65 -11.17 1.35
N LEU A 130 24.92 -10.12 2.14
CA LEU A 130 26.25 -9.85 2.70
C LEU A 130 26.58 -10.65 3.96
N GLY A 131 25.64 -11.44 4.48
CA GLY A 131 25.82 -12.21 5.71
C GLY A 131 25.66 -11.38 6.99
N GLN A 132 25.09 -10.18 6.88
CA GLN A 132 24.78 -9.29 8.00
C GLN A 132 23.39 -9.64 8.55
N TYR A 133 23.27 -10.81 9.18
CA TYR A 133 21.97 -11.41 9.49
C TYR A 133 21.18 -10.64 10.55
N GLU A 134 21.83 -10.09 11.57
CA GLU A 134 21.18 -9.27 12.59
C GLU A 134 20.61 -7.97 12.02
N ASP A 135 21.36 -7.32 11.13
CA ASP A 135 20.93 -6.10 10.44
C ASP A 135 19.76 -6.41 9.47
N ALA A 136 19.83 -7.54 8.77
CA ALA A 136 18.74 -8.04 7.94
C ALA A 136 17.45 -8.27 8.74
N ILE A 137 17.53 -8.94 9.89
CA ILE A 137 16.38 -9.17 10.78
C ILE A 137 15.78 -7.84 11.22
N SER A 138 16.59 -6.96 11.80
CA SER A 138 16.11 -5.67 12.34
C SER A 138 15.47 -4.78 11.28
N THR A 139 16.00 -4.81 10.05
CA THR A 139 15.49 -4.01 8.93
C THR A 139 14.19 -4.60 8.38
N LEU A 140 14.12 -5.92 8.20
CA LEU A 140 12.96 -6.61 7.62
C LEU A 140 11.77 -6.72 8.59
N GLU A 141 11.98 -6.66 9.91
CA GLU A 141 10.91 -6.70 10.91
C GLU A 141 9.86 -5.58 10.71
N GLY A 142 10.28 -4.43 10.17
CA GLY A 142 9.39 -3.30 9.88
C GLY A 142 8.70 -3.35 8.52
N VAL A 143 8.91 -4.39 7.72
CA VAL A 143 8.37 -4.49 6.34
C VAL A 143 7.00 -5.16 6.35
N ASP A 144 5.97 -4.42 5.94
CA ASP A 144 4.59 -4.91 5.83
C ASP A 144 3.81 -4.24 4.69
N PHE A 145 3.75 -4.91 3.54
CA PHE A 145 2.95 -4.51 2.38
C PHE A 145 1.48 -4.98 2.48
N GLY A 146 0.97 -5.25 3.68
CA GLY A 146 -0.35 -5.85 3.87
C GLY A 146 -0.39 -7.30 3.38
N ASP A 147 -1.51 -7.77 2.83
CA ASP A 147 -1.73 -9.18 2.40
C ASP A 147 -0.91 -9.59 1.15
N GLU A 148 0.02 -8.75 0.71
CA GLU A 148 0.86 -8.99 -0.45
C GLU A 148 1.92 -10.07 -0.20
N MET A 149 2.29 -10.75 -1.28
CA MET A 149 3.31 -11.79 -1.29
C MET A 149 4.67 -11.29 -0.80
N VAL A 150 5.01 -10.01 -1.03
CA VAL A 150 6.29 -9.42 -0.62
C VAL A 150 6.47 -9.47 0.90
N THR A 151 5.40 -9.28 1.68
CA THR A 151 5.44 -9.43 3.14
C THR A 151 5.77 -10.87 3.56
N SER A 152 5.26 -11.88 2.85
CA SER A 152 5.67 -13.28 3.06
C SER A 152 7.15 -13.47 2.73
N VAL A 153 7.67 -12.80 1.70
CA VAL A 153 9.09 -12.84 1.34
C VAL A 153 9.96 -12.24 2.43
N ALA A 154 9.60 -11.07 2.96
CA ALA A 154 10.31 -10.44 4.07
C ALA A 154 10.38 -11.36 5.30
N LYS A 155 9.24 -11.96 5.69
CA LYS A 155 9.18 -12.93 6.80
C LYS A 155 10.06 -14.16 6.52
N GLY A 156 10.07 -14.64 5.29
CA GLY A 156 10.94 -15.74 4.85
C GLY A 156 12.42 -15.40 4.96
N ALA A 157 12.82 -14.20 4.54
CA ALA A 157 14.19 -13.70 4.62
C ALA A 157 14.66 -13.49 6.07
N ILE A 158 13.77 -13.07 6.98
CA ILE A 158 14.05 -13.09 8.43
C ILE A 158 14.30 -14.53 8.90
N GLY A 159 13.48 -15.50 8.47
CA GLY A 159 13.68 -16.91 8.77
C GLY A 159 15.03 -17.44 8.26
N ASP A 160 15.43 -17.06 7.04
CA ASP A 160 16.74 -17.40 6.48
C ASP A 160 17.88 -16.79 7.31
N SER A 161 17.74 -15.55 7.77
CA SER A 161 18.73 -14.89 8.63
C SER A 161 18.91 -15.65 9.94
N TYR A 162 17.80 -16.04 10.60
CA TYR A 162 17.87 -16.88 11.81
C TYR A 162 18.49 -18.25 11.55
N MET A 163 18.22 -18.90 10.40
CA MET A 163 18.87 -20.15 10.04
C MET A 163 20.39 -20.00 9.95
N GLN A 164 20.88 -18.90 9.35
CA GLN A 164 22.31 -18.65 9.21
C GLN A 164 22.99 -18.35 10.55
N LEU A 165 22.28 -17.73 11.48
CA LEU A 165 22.72 -17.53 12.87
C LEU A 165 22.68 -18.83 13.70
N GLY A 166 22.11 -19.91 13.17
CA GLY A 166 21.93 -21.17 13.87
C GLY A 166 20.74 -21.19 14.85
N ASP A 167 19.93 -20.13 14.86
CA ASP A 167 18.68 -20.07 15.63
C ASP A 167 17.54 -20.70 14.84
N ILE A 168 17.59 -22.03 14.74
CA ILE A 168 16.65 -22.82 13.95
C ILE A 168 15.21 -22.67 14.48
N GLY A 169 15.04 -22.43 15.79
CA GLY A 169 13.72 -22.24 16.40
C GLY A 169 13.02 -20.99 15.89
N ASN A 170 13.71 -19.84 15.92
CA ASN A 170 13.16 -18.59 15.38
C ASN A 170 12.99 -18.66 13.85
N ALA A 171 13.88 -19.35 13.14
CA ALA A 171 13.71 -19.59 11.71
C ALA A 171 12.37 -20.28 11.38
N ILE A 172 12.05 -21.37 12.10
CA ILE A 172 10.78 -22.10 11.94
C ILE A 172 9.57 -21.18 12.19
N VAL A 173 9.62 -20.33 13.22
CA VAL A 173 8.56 -19.36 13.51
C VAL A 173 8.35 -18.41 12.32
N HIS A 174 9.43 -17.85 11.78
CA HIS A 174 9.35 -16.89 10.67
C HIS A 174 8.96 -17.54 9.34
N TYR A 175 9.40 -18.77 9.06
CA TYR A 175 8.90 -19.54 7.91
C TYR A 175 7.40 -19.83 8.01
N ASN A 176 6.90 -20.21 9.20
CA ASN A 176 5.46 -20.38 9.41
C ASN A 176 4.70 -19.07 9.25
N ASN A 177 5.25 -17.95 9.73
CA ASN A 177 4.66 -16.63 9.50
C ASN A 177 4.58 -16.32 7.99
N ALA A 178 5.62 -16.64 7.21
CA ALA A 178 5.60 -16.49 5.75
C ALA A 178 4.55 -17.37 5.05
N ILE A 179 4.41 -18.64 5.48
CA ILE A 179 3.42 -19.58 4.94
C ILE A 179 1.99 -19.08 5.19
N ASN A 180 1.73 -18.53 6.38
CA ASN A 180 0.39 -18.16 6.81
C ASN A 180 -0.04 -16.75 6.36
N HIS A 181 0.91 -15.87 6.05
CA HIS A 181 0.63 -14.46 5.75
C HIS A 181 -0.13 -14.27 4.43
N SER A 182 0.39 -14.83 3.34
CA SER A 182 -0.25 -14.76 2.03
C SER A 182 -0.16 -16.13 1.34
N PRO A 183 -1.10 -17.06 1.60
CA PRO A 183 -1.08 -18.39 1.03
C PRO A 183 -1.16 -18.36 -0.51
N ASN A 184 -0.09 -18.77 -1.20
CA ASN A 184 -0.03 -18.78 -2.67
C ASN A 184 0.87 -19.91 -3.20
N GLY A 185 0.66 -20.29 -4.46
CA GLY A 185 1.39 -21.40 -5.09
C GLY A 185 2.87 -21.13 -5.42
N PHE A 186 3.36 -19.90 -5.22
CA PHE A 186 4.73 -19.53 -5.57
C PHE A 186 5.66 -19.56 -4.35
N THR A 187 5.28 -18.90 -3.25
CA THR A 187 6.12 -18.76 -2.05
C THR A 187 5.85 -19.80 -0.97
N CYS A 188 4.61 -20.27 -0.82
CA CYS A 188 4.31 -21.27 0.20
C CYS A 188 5.10 -22.57 0.07
N PRO A 189 5.20 -23.23 -1.11
CA PRO A 189 5.97 -24.46 -1.23
C PRO A 189 7.46 -24.25 -0.88
N ILE A 190 8.03 -23.09 -1.23
CA ILE A 190 9.40 -22.70 -0.85
C ILE A 190 9.53 -22.68 0.69
N TYR A 191 8.66 -21.96 1.39
CA TYR A 191 8.75 -21.82 2.85
C TYR A 191 8.37 -23.09 3.62
N LEU A 192 7.44 -23.89 3.09
CA LEU A 192 7.18 -25.23 3.63
C LEU A 192 8.43 -26.10 3.58
N LYS A 193 9.18 -26.04 2.47
CA LYS A 193 10.38 -26.84 2.29
C LYS A 193 11.50 -26.35 3.22
N LYS A 194 11.67 -25.03 3.35
CA LYS A 194 12.62 -24.44 4.30
C LYS A 194 12.29 -24.82 5.76
N CYS A 195 11.00 -24.80 6.13
CA CYS A 195 10.56 -25.24 7.45
C CYS A 195 10.85 -26.73 7.70
N ALA A 196 10.58 -27.59 6.71
CA ALA A 196 10.90 -29.01 6.79
C ALA A 196 12.41 -29.26 6.97
N LEU A 197 13.25 -28.55 6.21
CA LEU A 197 14.71 -28.63 6.34
C LEU A 197 15.20 -28.13 7.70
N ALA A 198 14.57 -27.11 8.27
CA ALA A 198 14.85 -26.64 9.62
C ALA A 198 14.51 -27.72 10.67
N HIS A 199 13.38 -28.41 10.53
CA HIS A 199 13.04 -29.57 11.36
C HIS A 199 14.02 -30.75 11.17
N GLU A 200 14.49 -31.02 9.94
CA GLU A 200 15.56 -32.01 9.72
C GLU A 200 16.83 -31.65 10.50
N ALA A 201 17.21 -30.36 10.53
CA ALA A 201 18.39 -29.89 11.25
C ALA A 201 18.28 -30.06 12.77
N LEU A 202 17.06 -30.08 13.31
CA LEU A 202 16.78 -30.41 14.72
C LEU A 202 16.64 -31.92 14.98
N GLY A 203 16.65 -32.75 13.93
CA GLY A 203 16.36 -34.19 14.03
C GLY A 203 14.88 -34.51 14.25
N GLU A 204 13.99 -33.54 14.03
CA GLU A 204 12.54 -33.68 14.18
C GLU A 204 11.90 -34.22 12.90
N TRP A 205 12.22 -35.48 12.58
CA TRP A 205 11.86 -36.07 11.29
C TRP A 205 10.36 -36.16 11.03
N ASP A 206 9.53 -36.43 12.06
CA ASP A 206 8.07 -36.46 11.92
C ASP A 206 7.50 -35.10 11.46
N ASN A 207 8.01 -34.01 12.05
CA ASN A 207 7.62 -32.65 11.66
C ASN A 207 8.07 -32.36 10.22
N ALA A 208 9.31 -32.69 9.87
CA ALA A 208 9.84 -32.52 8.52
C ALA A 208 8.97 -33.24 7.46
N ILE A 209 8.61 -34.51 7.72
CA ILE A 209 7.73 -35.30 6.85
C ILE A 209 6.37 -34.62 6.69
N ALA A 210 5.77 -34.11 7.77
CA ALA A 210 4.48 -33.42 7.71
C ALA A 210 4.53 -32.19 6.78
N TYR A 211 5.57 -31.37 6.85
CA TYR A 211 5.75 -30.22 5.95
C TYR A 211 6.00 -30.65 4.48
N TYR A 212 6.75 -31.72 4.25
CA TYR A 212 6.94 -32.26 2.90
C TYR A 212 5.66 -32.83 2.29
N GLU A 213 4.85 -33.52 3.08
CA GLU A 213 3.54 -34.00 2.65
C GLU A 213 2.59 -32.83 2.33
N ARG A 214 2.67 -31.72 3.05
CA ARG A 214 1.91 -30.51 2.67
C ARG A 214 2.30 -30.00 1.30
N ILE A 215 3.58 -29.96 0.94
CA ILE A 215 4.01 -29.55 -0.42
C ILE A 215 3.43 -30.49 -1.47
N LYS A 216 3.53 -31.81 -1.24
CA LYS A 216 3.03 -32.84 -2.16
C LYS A 216 1.51 -32.75 -2.38
N ASN A 217 0.75 -32.48 -1.32
CA ASN A 217 -0.72 -32.51 -1.35
C ASN A 217 -1.36 -31.16 -1.68
N GLU A 218 -0.80 -30.06 -1.17
CA GLU A 218 -1.34 -28.69 -1.36
C GLU A 218 -0.78 -28.01 -2.61
N PHE A 219 0.46 -28.34 -3.03
CA PHE A 219 1.17 -27.66 -4.13
C PHE A 219 1.79 -28.63 -5.16
N PRO A 220 1.03 -29.60 -5.73
CA PRO A 220 1.59 -30.65 -6.57
C PRO A 220 2.22 -30.16 -7.89
N GLU A 221 1.90 -28.94 -8.32
CA GLU A 221 2.43 -28.31 -9.55
C GLU A 221 3.67 -27.43 -9.30
N SER A 222 4.10 -27.28 -8.05
CA SER A 222 5.29 -26.48 -7.70
C SER A 222 6.60 -27.18 -8.06
N ASP A 223 7.66 -26.39 -8.26
CA ASP A 223 9.01 -26.92 -8.49
C ASP A 223 9.50 -27.73 -7.27
N GLU A 224 9.10 -27.34 -6.06
CA GLU A 224 9.41 -28.08 -4.84
C GLU A 224 8.81 -29.48 -4.85
N ALA A 225 7.57 -29.63 -5.31
CA ALA A 225 6.86 -30.90 -5.36
C ALA A 225 7.54 -31.91 -6.28
N LEU A 226 8.18 -31.47 -7.38
CA LEU A 226 8.87 -32.36 -8.32
C LEU A 226 9.95 -33.23 -7.67
N SER A 227 10.58 -32.72 -6.62
CA SER A 227 11.66 -33.41 -5.91
C SER A 227 11.27 -33.92 -4.52
N ILE A 228 10.03 -33.67 -4.07
CA ILE A 228 9.67 -33.78 -2.65
C ILE A 228 9.66 -35.21 -2.13
N GLU A 229 9.28 -36.18 -2.98
CA GLU A 229 9.27 -37.60 -2.61
C GLU A 229 10.65 -38.09 -2.14
N LYS A 230 11.72 -37.58 -2.77
CA LYS A 230 13.09 -37.90 -2.35
C LYS A 230 13.37 -37.43 -0.92
N TYR A 231 12.85 -36.27 -0.53
CA TYR A 231 13.04 -35.73 0.82
C TYR A 231 12.22 -36.51 1.85
N ILE A 232 10.97 -36.89 1.51
CA ILE A 232 10.11 -37.73 2.36
C ILE A 232 10.80 -39.07 2.66
N VAL A 233 11.21 -39.80 1.62
CA VAL A 233 11.88 -41.10 1.78
C VAL A 233 13.16 -40.98 2.61
N LYS A 234 13.95 -39.91 2.41
CA LYS A 234 15.15 -39.64 3.22
C LYS A 234 14.79 -39.41 4.68
N ALA A 235 13.77 -38.60 4.96
CA ALA A 235 13.35 -38.29 6.32
C ALA A 235 12.80 -39.54 7.03
N GLU A 236 12.00 -40.38 6.36
CA GLU A 236 11.49 -41.65 6.90
C GLU A 236 12.62 -42.63 7.27
N ALA A 237 13.64 -42.73 6.42
CA ALA A 237 14.80 -43.58 6.69
C ALA A 237 15.58 -43.11 7.93
N ASN A 238 15.72 -41.80 8.14
CA ASN A 238 16.37 -41.26 9.34
C ASN A 238 15.49 -41.39 10.58
N ASN A 239 14.17 -41.23 10.44
CA ASN A 239 13.22 -41.39 11.55
C ASN A 239 13.26 -42.80 12.14
N THR A 240 13.36 -43.82 11.28
CA THR A 240 13.45 -45.23 11.71
C THR A 240 14.82 -45.63 12.25
N SER A 241 15.84 -44.79 12.07
CA SER A 241 17.21 -45.04 12.52
C SER A 241 17.53 -44.43 13.89
N ASN A 242 16.64 -43.58 14.42
CA ASN A 242 16.71 -42.94 15.74
C ASN A 242 15.86 -43.67 16.78
#